data_AF-A0A2V9I6Y2-F1
#
_entry.id   AF-A0A2V9I6Y2-F1
#
_cell.length_a   1.000
_cell.length_b   1.000
_cell.length_c   1.000
_cell.angle_alpha   90.00
_cell.angle_beta   90.00
_cell.angle_gamma   90.00
#
_symmetry.space_group_name_H-M   'P 1'
#
loop_
_entity.id
_entity.type
_entity.pdbx_description
1 polymer ?
#
loop_
_entity_poly.entity_id
_entity_poly.type
_entity_poly.pdbx_seq_one_letter_code
_entity_poly.pdbx_strand_id
1 'polypeptide(L)'
;MDQPALVVKPEYRVRVLRGDFLPAATLVILAVTAVVYVLEILADVYTSGRGLAFSQSIRRFMVELGWSGPANPLVLLEFGASFKPYVQRGEYWRLVMPMFLHAGLAHLFLNGLGLYALGRILERIYGYGRFACLYVGAGIGGSLLSVWRSSGIAVGAS
;
A
#
# COMPACT_ATOMS: atom_id res chain seq x y z
N MET A 1 20.12 -31.45 42.71
CA MET A 1 19.21 -31.66 41.57
C MET A 1 19.74 -30.82 40.44
N ASP A 2 20.45 -31.45 39.51
CA ASP A 2 21.10 -30.80 38.37
C ASP A 2 20.16 -30.96 37.17
N GLN A 3 19.64 -29.85 36.62
CA GLN A 3 18.81 -29.94 35.40
C GLN A 3 19.72 -30.05 34.17
N PRO A 4 19.49 -31.00 33.26
CA PRO A 4 20.32 -31.10 32.06
C PRO A 4 20.09 -29.88 31.17
N ALA A 5 21.16 -29.16 30.86
CA ALA A 5 21.14 -28.08 29.87
C ALA A 5 20.62 -28.63 28.53
N LEU A 6 19.51 -28.07 28.05
CA LEU A 6 18.97 -28.35 26.73
C LEU A 6 20.03 -28.00 25.67
N VAL A 7 20.71 -29.01 25.15
CA VAL A 7 21.63 -28.88 24.01
C VAL A 7 20.78 -28.63 22.76
N VAL A 8 20.47 -27.35 22.51
CA VAL A 8 19.78 -26.94 21.28
C VAL A 8 20.76 -27.13 20.12
N LYS A 9 20.41 -28.03 19.20
CA LYS A 9 21.26 -28.35 18.05
C LYS A 9 21.55 -27.09 17.22
N PRO A 10 22.80 -26.89 16.75
CA PRO A 10 23.21 -25.69 16.02
C PRO A 10 22.48 -25.50 14.69
N GLU A 11 21.90 -26.56 14.12
CA GLU A 11 21.03 -26.49 12.93
C GLU A 11 19.72 -25.71 13.15
N TYR A 12 19.29 -25.52 14.40
CA TYR A 12 18.20 -24.60 14.77
C TYR A 12 18.69 -23.18 15.06
N ARG A 13 20.00 -22.89 14.99
CA ARG A 13 20.51 -21.52 15.04
C ARG A 13 20.19 -20.81 13.73
N VAL A 14 19.03 -20.16 13.72
CA VAL A 14 18.87 -18.80 13.20
C VAL A 14 19.46 -18.61 11.79
N ARG A 15 18.84 -19.24 10.80
CA ARG A 15 18.78 -18.71 9.42
C ARG A 15 17.94 -17.41 9.33
N VAL A 16 17.55 -16.87 10.50
CA VAL A 16 16.69 -15.69 10.70
C VAL A 16 17.51 -14.37 10.72
N LEU A 17 18.85 -14.43 10.77
CA LEU A 17 19.73 -13.25 10.81
C LEU A 17 20.79 -13.21 9.70
N ARG A 18 20.65 -13.97 8.60
CA ARG A 18 21.44 -13.66 7.40
C ARG A 18 20.91 -12.37 6.78
N GLY A 19 21.81 -11.38 6.63
CA GLY A 19 21.56 -10.09 5.99
C GLY A 19 21.32 -10.18 4.48
N ASP A 20 21.45 -11.38 3.90
CA ASP A 20 21.35 -11.63 2.46
C ASP A 20 19.90 -11.81 1.97
N PHE A 21 18.90 -11.68 2.85
CA PHE A 21 17.50 -11.85 2.49
C PHE A 21 16.93 -10.57 1.87
N LEU A 22 16.74 -10.58 0.56
CA LEU A 22 16.05 -9.55 -0.20
C LEU A 22 14.55 -9.88 -0.30
N PRO A 23 13.64 -9.10 0.32
CA PRO A 23 12.20 -9.32 0.25
C PRO A 23 11.66 -8.81 -1.09
N ALA A 24 11.90 -9.58 -2.16
CA ALA A 24 11.64 -9.17 -3.54
C ALA A 24 10.18 -8.78 -3.78
N ALA A 25 9.21 -9.58 -3.32
CA ALA A 25 7.79 -9.26 -3.51
C ALA A 25 7.40 -7.99 -2.74
N THR A 26 7.87 -7.82 -1.52
CA THR A 26 7.64 -6.61 -0.72
C THR A 26 8.19 -5.38 -1.44
N LEU A 27 9.42 -5.45 -1.95
CA LEU A 27 10.05 -4.35 -2.67
C LEU A 27 9.35 -4.07 -4.01
N VAL A 28 8.91 -5.10 -4.73
CA VAL A 28 8.15 -4.94 -5.98
C VAL A 28 6.84 -4.23 -5.71
N ILE A 29 6.09 -4.63 -4.67
CA ILE A 29 4.84 -3.96 -4.31
C ILE A 29 5.11 -2.49 -3.97
N LEU A 30 6.11 -2.20 -3.13
CA LEU A 30 6.47 -0.82 -2.79
C LEU A 30 6.86 0.01 -4.02
N ALA A 31 7.62 -0.58 -4.95
CA ALA A 31 8.03 0.08 -6.18
C ALA A 31 6.82 0.38 -7.09
N VAL A 32 5.91 -0.59 -7.26
CA VAL A 32 4.67 -0.39 -8.01
C VAL A 32 3.83 0.71 -7.38
N THR A 33 3.63 0.67 -6.05
CA THR A 33 2.90 1.69 -5.32
C THR A 33 3.52 3.09 -5.50
N ALA A 34 4.85 3.20 -5.41
CA ALA A 34 5.54 4.47 -5.61
C ALA A 34 5.38 4.99 -7.04
N VAL A 35 5.45 4.11 -8.05
CA VAL A 35 5.22 4.49 -9.46
C VAL A 35 3.78 4.97 -9.66
N VAL A 36 2.80 4.22 -9.14
CA VAL A 36 1.38 4.61 -9.21
C VAL A 36 1.16 5.97 -8.56
N TYR A 37 1.76 6.21 -7.39
CA TYR A 37 1.67 7.50 -6.71
C TYR A 37 2.26 8.66 -7.52
N VAL A 38 3.40 8.46 -8.19
CA VAL A 38 3.95 9.48 -9.10
C VAL A 38 2.99 9.75 -10.26
N LEU A 39 2.36 8.70 -10.83
CA LEU A 39 1.37 8.87 -11.88
C LEU A 39 0.12 9.61 -11.38
N GLU A 40 -0.34 9.37 -10.15
CA GLU A 40 -1.43 10.10 -9.51
C GLU A 40 -1.10 11.61 -9.42
N ILE A 41 0.11 11.95 -8.99
CA ILE A 41 0.58 13.35 -8.93
C ILE A 41 0.59 13.97 -10.33
N LEU A 42 1.17 13.30 -11.32
CA LEU A 42 1.26 13.82 -12.68
C LEU A 42 -0.14 14.01 -13.30
N ALA A 43 -1.06 13.07 -13.08
CA ALA A 43 -2.44 13.18 -13.52
C ALA A 43 -3.19 14.32 -12.83
N ASP A 44 -2.98 14.53 -11.52
CA ASP A 44 -3.54 15.70 -10.83
C ASP A 44 -2.97 17.03 -11.38
N VAL A 45 -1.67 17.07 -11.69
CA VAL A 45 -1.06 18.24 -12.31
C VAL A 45 -1.66 18.53 -13.69
N TYR A 46 -1.84 17.49 -14.50
CA TYR A 46 -2.41 17.60 -15.85
C TYR A 46 -3.88 18.03 -15.82
N THR A 47 -4.72 17.36 -15.05
CA THR A 47 -6.16 17.61 -14.98
C THR A 47 -6.50 18.94 -14.30
N SER A 48 -5.67 19.40 -13.36
CA SER A 48 -5.90 20.67 -12.67
C SER A 48 -5.77 21.90 -13.57
N GLY A 49 -5.18 21.80 -14.77
CA GLY A 49 -4.99 22.93 -15.71
C GLY A 49 -4.20 24.11 -15.13
N ARG A 50 -3.60 23.94 -13.95
CA ARG A 50 -2.94 24.98 -13.16
C ARG A 50 -1.44 24.87 -13.38
N GLY A 51 -0.86 25.86 -14.06
CA GLY A 51 0.59 26.03 -14.17
C GLY A 51 1.27 26.07 -12.79
N LEU A 52 2.60 25.90 -12.79
CA LEU A 52 3.49 25.80 -11.63
C LEU A 52 3.59 27.10 -10.78
N ALA A 53 2.50 27.85 -10.63
CA ALA A 53 2.46 29.01 -9.77
C ALA A 53 2.81 28.61 -8.33
N PHE A 54 3.73 29.36 -7.71
CA PHE A 54 4.30 29.05 -6.39
C PHE A 54 3.25 28.80 -5.27
N SER A 55 2.13 29.52 -5.29
CA SER A 55 1.02 29.32 -4.34
C SER A 55 0.31 27.96 -4.49
N GLN A 56 0.32 27.39 -5.70
CA GLN A 56 -0.21 26.05 -5.97
C GLN A 56 0.75 24.97 -5.47
N SER A 57 2.06 25.21 -5.54
CA SER A 57 3.09 24.30 -5.02
C SER A 57 2.97 24.12 -3.51
N ILE A 58 2.74 25.20 -2.76
CA ILE A 58 2.52 25.13 -1.31
C ILE A 58 1.23 24.37 -0.98
N ARG A 59 0.13 24.66 -1.69
CA ARG A 59 -1.13 23.93 -1.47
C ARG A 59 -0.97 22.43 -1.75
N ARG A 60 -0.29 22.06 -2.84
CA ARG A 60 0.00 20.66 -3.21
C ARG A 60 0.84 19.96 -2.15
N PHE A 61 1.93 20.60 -1.71
CA PHE A 61 2.76 20.08 -0.63
C PHE A 61 1.97 19.84 0.66
N MET A 62 1.06 20.77 1.02
CA MET A 62 0.19 20.60 2.18
C MET A 62 -0.88 19.50 2.01
N VAL A 63 -1.41 19.30 0.80
CA VAL A 63 -2.35 18.20 0.48
C VAL A 63 -1.62 16.86 0.62
N GLU A 64 -0.43 16.76 0.04
CA GLU A 64 0.40 15.56 0.09
C GLU A 64 0.85 15.22 1.52
N LEU A 65 1.14 16.22 2.35
CA LEU A 65 1.42 16.00 3.78
C LEU A 65 0.19 15.62 4.62
N GLY A 66 -1.02 15.64 4.04
CA GLY A 66 -2.27 15.28 4.71
C GLY A 66 -2.90 16.41 5.54
N TRP A 67 -2.43 17.65 5.41
CA TRP A 67 -2.97 18.79 6.16
C TRP A 67 -4.18 19.45 5.48
N SER A 68 -4.36 19.29 4.17
CA SER A 68 -5.43 19.95 3.41
C SER A 68 -6.38 19.03 2.63
N GLY A 69 -6.54 17.79 3.09
CA GLY A 69 -7.51 16.83 2.53
C GLY A 69 -6.92 15.93 1.43
N PRO A 70 -7.70 14.95 0.93
CA PRO A 70 -7.21 13.97 -0.03
C PRO A 70 -6.82 14.62 -1.36
N ALA A 71 -5.87 13.99 -2.06
CA ALA A 71 -5.65 14.18 -3.49
C ALA A 71 -7.00 14.21 -4.25
N ASN A 72 -7.04 14.93 -5.38
CA ASN A 72 -8.26 15.17 -6.16
C ASN A 72 -9.08 13.87 -6.33
N PRO A 73 -10.27 13.77 -5.71
CA PRO A 73 -11.04 12.52 -5.69
C PRO A 73 -11.40 12.00 -7.08
N LEU A 74 -11.46 12.89 -8.09
CA LEU A 74 -11.71 12.52 -9.47
C LEU A 74 -10.54 11.71 -10.04
N VAL A 75 -9.30 12.14 -9.80
CA VAL A 75 -8.09 11.42 -10.23
C VAL A 75 -8.04 10.05 -9.55
N LEU A 76 -8.33 9.99 -8.24
CA LEU A 76 -8.39 8.72 -7.52
C LEU A 76 -9.45 7.77 -8.11
N LEU A 77 -10.64 8.28 -8.45
CA LEU A 77 -11.69 7.49 -9.09
C LEU A 77 -11.32 7.01 -10.50
N GLU A 78 -10.66 7.84 -11.30
CA GLU A 78 -10.15 7.47 -12.63
C GLU A 78 -9.12 6.34 -12.53
N PHE A 79 -8.24 6.40 -11.52
CA PHE A 79 -7.21 5.39 -11.27
C PHE A 79 -7.72 4.12 -10.59
N GLY A 80 -9.01 4.07 -10.22
CA GLY A 80 -9.63 2.84 -9.71
C GLY A 80 -9.87 2.80 -8.21
N ALA A 81 -9.94 3.95 -7.54
CA ALA A 81 -10.35 4.01 -6.15
C ALA A 81 -11.66 3.25 -5.93
N SER A 82 -11.75 2.60 -4.77
CA SER A 82 -12.90 1.78 -4.43
C SER A 82 -14.10 2.68 -4.21
N PHE A 83 -15.16 2.43 -4.96
CA PHE A 83 -16.39 3.19 -4.86
C PHE A 83 -17.58 2.26 -5.09
N LYS A 84 -18.43 2.14 -4.06
CA LYS A 84 -19.53 1.17 -4.00
C LYS A 84 -20.43 1.18 -5.24
N PRO A 85 -20.91 2.33 -5.75
CA PRO A 85 -21.74 2.36 -6.96
C PRO A 85 -21.07 1.75 -8.20
N TYR A 86 -19.76 1.90 -8.38
CA TYR A 86 -19.03 1.32 -9.52
C TYR A 86 -18.79 -0.17 -9.35
N VAL A 87 -18.45 -0.61 -8.13
CA VAL A 87 -18.30 -2.05 -7.82
C VAL A 87 -19.63 -2.79 -8.06
N GLN A 88 -20.76 -2.20 -7.68
CA GLN A 88 -22.10 -2.77 -7.93
C GLN A 88 -22.47 -2.84 -9.42
N ARG A 89 -21.83 -2.03 -10.27
CA ARG A 89 -22.00 -2.05 -11.74
C ARG A 89 -21.06 -3.03 -12.44
N GLY A 90 -20.26 -3.79 -11.69
CA GLY A 90 -19.36 -4.82 -12.23
C GLY A 90 -17.90 -4.39 -12.36
N GLU A 91 -17.50 -3.21 -11.87
CA GLU A 91 -16.10 -2.75 -11.88
C GLU A 91 -15.28 -3.38 -10.75
N TYR A 92 -15.19 -4.72 -10.72
CA TYR A 92 -14.54 -5.48 -9.63
C TYR A 92 -13.03 -5.25 -9.52
N TRP A 93 -12.38 -4.76 -10.58
CA TRP A 93 -10.98 -4.35 -10.56
C TRP A 93 -10.72 -3.24 -9.53
N ARG A 94 -11.74 -2.46 -9.16
CA ARG A 94 -11.71 -1.47 -8.07
C ARG A 94 -11.62 -2.07 -6.66
N LEU A 95 -11.62 -3.40 -6.52
CA LEU A 95 -11.31 -4.09 -5.27
C LEU A 95 -9.81 -4.35 -5.11
N VAL A 96 -9.04 -4.25 -6.20
CA VAL A 96 -7.59 -4.51 -6.23
C VAL A 96 -6.81 -3.22 -6.37
N MET A 97 -7.21 -2.35 -7.31
CA MET A 97 -6.52 -1.08 -7.56
C MET A 97 -6.29 -0.19 -6.33
N PRO A 98 -7.24 -0.06 -5.37
CA PRO A 98 -7.05 0.79 -4.20
C PRO A 98 -5.81 0.48 -3.38
N MET A 99 -5.32 -0.77 -3.43
CA MET A 99 -4.12 -1.20 -2.73
C MET A 99 -2.86 -0.40 -3.10
N PHE A 100 -2.84 0.19 -4.30
CA PHE A 100 -1.71 0.97 -4.82
C PHE A 100 -1.96 2.48 -4.80
N LEU A 101 -3.20 2.93 -4.60
CA LEU A 101 -3.59 4.34 -4.64
C LEU A 101 -3.42 5.00 -3.29
N HIS A 102 -2.93 6.23 -3.27
CA HIS A 102 -2.68 6.95 -2.02
C HIS A 102 -3.11 8.41 -2.09
N ALA A 103 -3.96 8.81 -1.15
CA ALA A 103 -4.46 10.18 -1.06
C ALA A 103 -3.42 11.24 -0.64
N GLY A 104 -2.19 10.82 -0.27
CA GLY A 104 -1.12 11.71 0.16
C GLY A 104 0.18 10.96 0.51
N LEU A 105 1.27 11.73 0.61
CA LEU A 105 2.62 11.27 0.90
C LEU A 105 2.74 10.69 2.31
N ALA A 106 2.10 11.31 3.31
CA ALA A 106 2.08 10.76 4.67
C ALA A 106 1.40 9.38 4.71
N HIS A 107 0.29 9.23 3.97
CA HIS A 107 -0.44 7.97 3.87
C HIS A 107 0.40 6.90 3.16
N LEU A 108 1.08 7.26 2.06
CA LEU A 108 2.03 6.39 1.37
C LEU A 108 3.18 5.96 2.27
N PHE A 109 3.78 6.90 3.01
CA PHE A 109 4.93 6.63 3.86
C PHE A 109 4.57 5.67 5.00
N LEU A 110 3.46 5.89 5.70
CA LEU A 110 3.04 5.03 6.81
C LEU A 110 2.64 3.63 6.33
N ASN A 111 1.91 3.52 5.22
CA ASN A 111 1.59 2.21 4.62
C ASN A 111 2.85 1.50 4.12
N GLY A 112 3.75 2.23 3.45
CA GLY A 112 5.00 1.70 2.95
C GLY A 112 5.92 1.20 4.07
N LEU A 113 5.98 1.93 5.20
CA LEU A 113 6.73 1.52 6.38
C LEU A 113 6.13 0.24 7.00
N GLY A 114 4.81 0.19 7.17
CA GLY A 114 4.10 -0.99 7.67
C GLY A 114 4.28 -2.20 6.76
N LEU A 115 4.13 -2.01 5.45
CA LEU A 115 4.33 -3.05 4.44
C LEU A 115 5.78 -3.52 4.41
N TYR A 116 6.76 -2.63 4.49
CA TYR A 116 8.17 -3.04 4.53
C TYR A 116 8.48 -3.83 5.81
N ALA A 117 8.02 -3.36 6.97
CA ALA A 117 8.29 -3.99 8.25
C ALA A 117 7.62 -5.37 8.39
N LEU A 118 6.33 -5.48 8.05
CA LEU A 118 5.59 -6.74 8.15
C LEU A 118 5.80 -7.62 6.93
N GLY A 119 5.79 -7.05 5.73
CA GLY A 119 5.95 -7.77 4.47
C GLY A 119 7.27 -8.51 4.40
N ARG A 120 8.39 -7.90 4.81
CA ARG A 120 9.68 -8.61 4.86
C ARG A 120 9.69 -9.81 5.81
N ILE A 121 8.93 -9.74 6.91
CA ILE A 121 8.83 -10.84 7.89
C ILE A 121 7.98 -11.95 7.28
N LEU A 122 6.79 -11.60 6.76
CA LEU A 122 5.87 -12.55 6.16
C LEU A 122 6.46 -13.22 4.91
N GLU A 123 7.11 -12.46 4.04
CA GLU A 123 7.78 -12.99 2.86
C GLU A 123 8.91 -13.96 3.22
N ARG A 124 9.63 -13.71 4.31
CA ARG A 124 10.67 -14.62 4.80
C ARG A 124 10.09 -15.93 5.34
N ILE A 125 8.92 -15.87 5.97
CA ILE A 125 8.25 -17.04 6.57
C ILE A 125 7.55 -17.88 5.49
N TYR A 126 6.81 -17.24 4.59
CA TYR A 126 5.91 -17.91 3.64
C TYR A 126 6.48 -18.04 2.22
N GLY A 127 7.52 -17.27 1.89
CA GLY A 127 8.05 -17.10 0.54
C GLY A 127 7.25 -16.08 -0.28
N TYR A 128 7.88 -15.55 -1.33
CA TYR A 128 7.36 -14.46 -2.17
C TYR A 128 5.97 -14.74 -2.76
N GLY A 129 5.72 -15.93 -3.31
CA GLY A 129 4.45 -16.24 -3.97
C GLY A 129 3.27 -16.31 -3.00
N ARG A 130 3.46 -16.97 -1.84
CA ARG A 130 2.40 -17.06 -0.82
C ARG A 130 2.15 -15.72 -0.17
N PHE A 131 3.22 -14.95 0.10
CA PHE A 131 3.09 -13.59 0.59
C PHE A 131 2.30 -12.70 -0.39
N ALA A 132 2.58 -12.78 -1.69
CA ALA A 132 1.82 -12.03 -2.69
C ALA A 132 0.32 -12.37 -2.67
N CYS A 133 -0.03 -13.66 -2.57
CA CYS A 133 -1.43 -14.08 -2.43
C CYS A 133 -2.08 -13.56 -1.15
N LEU A 134 -1.35 -13.58 -0.02
CA LEU A 134 -1.84 -13.04 1.26
C LEU A 134 -2.07 -11.54 1.17
N TYR A 135 -1.14 -10.81 0.57
CA TYR A 135 -1.24 -9.36 0.37
C TYR A 135 -2.45 -8.99 -0.49
N VAL A 136 -2.61 -9.64 -1.65
CA VAL A 136 -3.77 -9.43 -2.55
C VAL A 136 -5.08 -9.83 -1.86
N GLY A 137 -5.11 -10.98 -1.18
CA GLY A 137 -6.31 -11.44 -0.47
C GLY A 137 -6.73 -10.48 0.64
N ALA A 138 -5.77 -9.97 1.42
CA ALA A 138 -6.03 -8.99 2.47
C ALA A 138 -6.55 -7.67 1.89
N GLY A 139 -5.96 -7.16 0.80
CA GLY A 139 -6.40 -5.92 0.16
C GLY A 139 -7.79 -6.01 -0.46
N ILE A 140 -8.12 -7.14 -1.11
CA ILE A 140 -9.48 -7.39 -1.63
C ILE A 140 -10.47 -7.48 -0.46
N GLY A 141 -10.13 -8.22 0.60
CA GLY A 141 -10.96 -8.35 1.80
C GLY A 141 -11.25 -7.01 2.48
N GLY A 142 -10.23 -6.17 2.63
CA GLY A 142 -10.37 -4.80 3.14
C GLY A 142 -11.25 -3.93 2.24
N SER A 143 -11.05 -3.99 0.93
CA SER A 143 -11.86 -3.25 -0.05
C SER A 143 -13.32 -3.68 -0.04
N LEU A 144 -13.60 -4.98 0.06
CA LEU A 144 -14.96 -5.53 0.18
C LEU A 144 -15.63 -5.06 1.47
N LEU A 145 -14.93 -5.14 2.61
CA LEU A 145 -15.46 -4.69 3.89
C LEU A 145 -15.76 -3.19 3.87
N SER A 146 -14.89 -2.40 3.23
CA SER A 146 -15.07 -0.95 3.06
C SER A 146 -16.31 -0.62 2.21
N VAL A 147 -16.52 -1.31 1.08
CA VAL A 147 -17.70 -1.16 0.21
C VAL A 147 -18.99 -1.61 0.90
N TRP A 148 -18.90 -2.63 1.75
CA TRP A 148 -20.04 -3.09 2.52
C TRP A 148 -20.45 -2.06 3.57
N ARG A 149 -19.47 -1.51 4.32
CA ARG A 149 -19.71 -0.64 5.47
C ARG A 149 -19.88 0.84 5.12
N SER A 150 -19.35 1.30 3.99
CA SER A 150 -19.39 2.71 3.58
C SER A 150 -19.68 2.87 2.08
N SER A 151 -20.21 4.04 1.73
CA SER A 151 -20.39 4.47 0.33
C SER A 151 -19.33 5.49 -0.10
N GLY A 152 -18.28 5.66 0.70
CA GLY A 152 -17.20 6.62 0.44
C GLY A 152 -16.21 6.12 -0.61
N ILE A 153 -15.37 7.03 -1.09
CA ILE A 153 -14.21 6.69 -1.91
C ILE A 153 -13.10 6.20 -0.97
N ALA A 154 -12.54 5.02 -1.23
CA ALA A 154 -11.47 4.44 -0.42
C ALA A 154 -10.21 4.12 -1.26
N VAL A 155 -9.05 4.40 -0.68
CA VAL A 155 -7.71 4.16 -1.23
C VAL A 155 -6.76 3.72 -0.12
N GLY A 156 -5.69 2.98 -0.46
CA GLY A 156 -4.70 2.44 0.46
C GLY A 156 -4.86 0.93 0.71
N ALA A 157 -3.76 0.29 1.10
CA ALA A 157 -3.70 -1.14 1.45
C ALA A 157 -3.84 -1.42 2.97
N SER A 158 -4.32 -0.44 3.74
CA SER A 158 -4.53 -0.52 5.21
C SER A 158 -5.87 -1.10 5.60
#